data_AF-A0A7C9TM89-F1
#
_entry.id   AF-A0A7C9TM89-F1
#
_cell.length_a   1.000
_cell.length_b   1.000
_cell.length_c   1.000
_cell.angle_alpha   90.00
_cell.angle_beta   90.00
_cell.angle_gamma   90.00
#
_symmetry.space_group_name_H-M   'P 1'
#
loop_
_entity.id
_entity.type
_entity.pdbx_description
1 polymer ?
#
loop_
_entity_poly.entity_id
_entity_poly.type
_entity_poly.pdbx_seq_one_letter_code
_entity_poly.pdbx_strand_id
1 'polypeptide(L)'
;AIGTAVERYSRFVLLTQMNGCTAAHALEGFSRRFKTVMPELRLSLTYDRGSEMARHEEFTQATGMPVYFCEPYSPWQRGSNENMNGLVRQFLPKGTDLSTVTPQKLAYIEAMLNDRPRKILDFRTPREVFMEIVEAERFKRLHGPGLGVALQG
;
A
#
# COMPACT_ATOMS: atom_id res chain seq x y z
N ALA A 1 6.68 -12.70 -8.53
CA ALA A 1 7.06 -12.11 -7.22
C ALA A 1 5.81 -11.53 -6.52
N ILE A 2 5.91 -11.18 -5.23
CA ILE A 2 4.88 -10.43 -4.51
C ILE A 2 5.43 -9.03 -4.22
N GLY A 3 4.75 -8.00 -4.71
CA GLY A 3 5.01 -6.61 -4.36
C GLY A 3 4.27 -6.22 -3.08
N THR A 4 4.93 -5.45 -2.22
CA THR A 4 4.38 -4.94 -0.97
C THR A 4 4.42 -3.42 -0.99
N ALA A 5 3.28 -2.77 -0.76
CA ALA A 5 3.21 -1.35 -0.47
C ALA A 5 2.56 -1.12 0.90
N VAL A 6 3.09 -0.16 1.66
CA VAL A 6 2.61 0.17 3.01
C VAL A 6 2.29 1.65 3.07
N GLU A 7 1.04 1.98 3.39
CA GLU A 7 0.62 3.36 3.65
C GLU A 7 1.31 3.84 4.95
N ARG A 8 1.92 5.02 4.92
CA ARG A 8 2.87 5.46 5.95
C ARG A 8 2.20 5.76 7.29
N TYR A 9 0.97 6.27 7.28
CA TYR A 9 0.27 6.68 8.48
C TYR A 9 -0.44 5.50 9.17
N SER A 10 -1.43 4.91 8.49
CA SER A 10 -2.23 3.78 8.95
C SER A 10 -1.50 2.45 8.94
N ARG A 11 -0.35 2.34 8.27
CA ARG A 11 0.36 1.07 8.04
C ARG A 11 -0.44 0.06 7.21
N PHE A 12 -1.47 0.53 6.50
CA PHE A 12 -2.30 -0.31 5.65
C PHE A 12 -1.45 -0.91 4.52
N VAL A 13 -1.60 -2.21 4.33
CA VAL A 13 -0.80 -3.02 3.43
C VAL A 13 -1.59 -3.30 2.17
N LEU A 14 -0.95 -3.07 1.03
CA LEU A 14 -1.39 -3.52 -0.27
C LEU A 14 -0.39 -4.55 -0.79
N LEU A 15 -0.87 -5.76 -1.03
CA LEU A 15 -0.11 -6.82 -1.69
C LEU A 15 -0.52 -6.94 -3.15
N THR A 16 0.44 -7.20 -4.02
CA THR A 16 0.16 -7.47 -5.43
C THR A 16 1.03 -8.61 -5.95
N GLN A 17 0.42 -9.52 -6.70
CA GLN A 17 1.15 -10.55 -7.43
C GLN A 17 1.67 -9.95 -8.74
N MET A 18 2.96 -10.21 -9.00
CA MET A 18 3.66 -9.81 -10.21
C MET A 18 4.13 -11.07 -10.95
N ASN A 19 3.88 -11.14 -12.25
CA ASN A 19 4.24 -12.31 -13.09
C ASN A 19 5.74 -12.41 -13.41
N GLY A 20 6.57 -11.64 -12.71
CA GLY A 20 8.03 -11.62 -12.81
C GLY A 20 8.62 -10.56 -11.89
N CYS A 21 9.89 -10.23 -12.11
CA CYS A 21 10.65 -9.20 -11.38
C CYS A 21 11.14 -8.10 -12.35
N THR A 22 10.40 -7.84 -13.43
CA THR A 22 10.75 -6.79 -14.39
C THR A 22 9.96 -5.52 -14.09
N ALA A 23 10.45 -4.38 -14.59
CA ALA A 23 9.75 -3.11 -14.44
C ALA A 23 8.33 -3.12 -15.02
N ALA A 24 8.09 -3.89 -16.09
CA ALA A 24 6.76 -4.04 -16.67
C ALA A 24 5.79 -4.77 -15.73
N HIS A 25 6.23 -5.85 -15.09
CA HIS A 25 5.41 -6.60 -14.15
C HIS A 25 5.12 -5.81 -12.87
N ALA A 26 6.10 -5.02 -12.40
CA ALA A 26 5.91 -4.12 -11.27
C ALA A 26 4.92 -3.01 -11.60
N LEU A 27 5.08 -2.34 -12.74
CA LEU A 27 4.16 -1.33 -13.25
C LEU A 27 2.72 -1.87 -13.31
N GLU A 28 2.52 -3.01 -13.96
CA GLU A 28 1.19 -3.64 -14.10
C GLU A 28 0.59 -3.99 -12.73
N GLY A 29 1.36 -4.72 -11.90
CA GLY A 29 0.91 -5.21 -10.61
C GLY A 29 0.53 -4.09 -9.64
N PHE A 30 1.39 -3.08 -9.51
CA PHE A 30 1.11 -1.95 -8.62
C PHE A 30 0.03 -1.03 -9.19
N SER A 31 0.04 -0.71 -10.50
CA SER A 31 -1.00 0.14 -11.09
C SER A 31 -2.39 -0.45 -10.89
N ARG A 32 -2.53 -1.76 -11.13
CA ARG A 32 -3.79 -2.49 -10.86
C ARG A 32 -4.20 -2.37 -9.39
N ARG A 33 -3.25 -2.51 -8.47
CA ARG A 33 -3.55 -2.44 -7.03
C ARG A 33 -3.92 -1.03 -6.59
N PHE A 34 -3.16 0.00 -6.96
CA PHE A 34 -3.44 1.39 -6.58
C PHE A 34 -4.73 1.92 -7.19
N LYS A 35 -5.17 1.42 -8.35
CA LYS A 35 -6.50 1.73 -8.91
C LYS A 35 -7.67 1.32 -8.00
N THR A 36 -7.47 0.37 -7.07
CA THR A 36 -8.47 0.00 -6.06
C THR A 36 -8.56 0.98 -4.89
N VAL A 37 -7.57 1.85 -4.73
CA VAL A 37 -7.55 2.92 -3.72
C VAL A 37 -8.25 4.14 -4.30
N MET A 38 -9.01 4.87 -3.49
CA MET A 38 -9.65 6.12 -3.91
C MET A 38 -8.60 7.14 -4.44
N PRO A 39 -8.82 7.80 -5.60
CA PRO A 39 -7.84 8.73 -6.18
C PRO A 39 -7.31 9.80 -5.23
N GLU A 40 -8.16 10.31 -4.36
CA GLU A 40 -7.85 11.34 -3.36
C GLU A 40 -6.82 10.87 -2.32
N LEU A 41 -6.67 9.56 -2.13
CA LEU A 41 -5.68 8.96 -1.21
C LEU A 41 -4.37 8.56 -1.91
N ARG A 42 -4.29 8.70 -3.24
CA ARG A 42 -3.13 8.32 -4.05
C ARG A 42 -2.12 9.47 -4.12
N LEU A 43 -1.50 9.77 -2.99
CA LEU A 43 -0.67 10.99 -2.86
C LEU A 43 0.74 10.86 -3.45
N SER A 44 1.46 9.79 -3.10
CA SER A 44 2.82 9.54 -3.59
C SER A 44 3.24 8.10 -3.31
N LEU A 45 4.20 7.60 -4.07
CA LEU A 45 4.88 6.34 -3.79
C LEU A 45 6.36 6.61 -3.56
N THR A 46 6.91 6.13 -2.44
CA THR A 46 8.36 6.10 -2.21
C THR A 46 8.88 4.71 -2.49
N TYR A 47 9.89 4.58 -3.36
CA TYR A 47 10.46 3.31 -3.78
C TYR A 47 11.99 3.30 -3.67
N ASP A 48 12.58 2.11 -3.64
CA ASP A 48 14.04 2.01 -3.79
C ASP A 48 14.46 2.29 -5.24
N ARG A 49 15.77 2.47 -5.45
CA ARG A 49 16.34 2.64 -6.80
C ARG A 49 16.46 1.31 -7.56
N GLY A 50 15.62 0.31 -7.24
CA GLY A 50 15.58 -0.95 -7.94
C GLY A 50 15.18 -0.76 -9.41
N SER A 51 15.74 -1.60 -10.28
CA SER A 51 15.42 -1.58 -11.72
C SER A 51 13.94 -1.87 -12.01
N GLU A 52 13.22 -2.47 -11.07
CA GLU A 52 11.78 -2.72 -11.12
C GLU A 52 10.94 -1.42 -11.22
N MET A 53 11.50 -0.26 -10.85
CA MET A 53 10.79 1.02 -10.92
C MET A 53 11.37 1.94 -12.02
N ALA A 54 12.06 1.38 -13.01
CA ALA A 54 12.55 2.11 -14.17
C ALA A 54 11.41 2.80 -14.96
N ARG A 55 10.19 2.23 -14.93
CA ARG A 55 8.98 2.74 -15.62
C ARG A 55 8.09 3.62 -14.72
N HIS A 56 8.68 4.35 -13.78
CA HIS A 56 7.95 5.18 -12.80
C HIS A 56 7.13 6.33 -13.42
N GLU A 57 7.57 6.87 -14.56
CA GLU A 57 6.81 7.90 -15.29
C GLU A 57 5.47 7.34 -15.79
N GLU A 58 5.48 6.15 -16.38
CA GLU A 58 4.28 5.45 -16.83
C GLU A 58 3.38 5.07 -15.63
N PHE A 59 3.98 4.69 -14.50
CA PHE A 59 3.23 4.46 -13.27
C PHE A 59 2.50 5.72 -12.80
N THR A 60 3.20 6.86 -12.83
CA THR A 60 2.64 8.16 -12.46
C THR A 60 1.47 8.51 -13.39
N GLN A 61 1.63 8.34 -14.71
CA GLN A 61 0.55 8.56 -15.68
C GLN A 61 -0.65 7.64 -15.44
N ALA A 62 -0.41 6.36 -15.12
CA ALA A 62 -1.47 5.37 -14.93
C ALA A 62 -2.27 5.53 -13.63
N THR A 63 -1.69 6.15 -12.60
CA THR A 63 -2.25 6.20 -11.23
C THR A 63 -2.54 7.61 -10.71
N GLY A 64 -1.88 8.63 -11.28
CA GLY A 64 -1.83 9.99 -10.74
C GLY A 64 -0.83 10.16 -9.59
N MET A 65 -0.09 9.10 -9.22
CA MET A 65 0.81 9.11 -8.07
C MET A 65 2.25 9.46 -8.47
N PRO A 66 2.81 10.59 -7.99
CA PRO A 66 4.22 10.85 -8.16
C PRO A 66 5.07 9.81 -7.42
N VAL A 67 6.14 9.37 -8.07
CA VAL A 67 7.11 8.42 -7.51
C VAL A 67 8.36 9.17 -7.05
N TYR A 68 8.80 8.89 -5.82
CA TYR A 68 10.03 9.40 -5.24
C TYR A 68 10.97 8.24 -4.91
N PHE A 69 12.27 8.44 -5.11
CA PHE A 69 13.28 7.42 -4.85
C PHE A 69 14.01 7.69 -3.53
N CYS A 70 14.25 6.62 -2.77
CA CYS A 70 15.10 6.70 -1.59
C CYS A 70 16.51 7.17 -1.95
N GLU A 71 17.15 7.82 -0.99
CA GLU A 71 18.56 8.21 -1.09
C GLU A 71 19.47 6.98 -0.98
N PRO A 72 20.60 6.95 -1.71
CA PRO A 72 21.63 5.93 -1.51
C PRO A 72 22.08 5.93 -0.05
N TYR A 73 22.29 4.73 0.51
CA TYR A 73 22.79 4.55 1.89
C TYR A 73 21.86 5.03 3.01
N SER A 74 20.56 5.23 2.73
CA SER A 74 19.55 5.64 3.73
C SER A 74 18.57 4.51 4.10
N PRO A 75 19.01 3.42 4.75
CA PRO A 75 18.17 2.26 5.05
C PRO A 75 16.97 2.57 5.95
N TRP A 76 17.05 3.61 6.79
CA TRP A 76 15.93 4.04 7.65
C TRP A 76 14.69 4.49 6.86
N GLN A 77 14.85 4.96 5.62
CA GLN A 77 13.73 5.29 4.73
C GLN A 77 12.91 4.05 4.32
N ARG A 78 13.43 2.85 4.56
CA ARG A 78 12.83 1.57 4.15
C ARG A 78 12.35 0.70 5.33
N GLY A 79 12.54 1.15 6.57
CA GLY A 79 12.30 0.31 7.76
C GLY A 79 10.87 -0.24 7.86
N SER A 80 9.87 0.50 7.37
CA SER A 80 8.47 0.04 7.36
C SER A 80 8.23 -1.11 6.37
N ASN A 81 8.79 -1.02 5.16
CA ASN A 81 8.66 -2.07 4.14
C ASN A 81 9.48 -3.31 4.51
N GLU A 82 10.66 -3.16 5.11
CA GLU A 82 11.46 -4.29 5.58
C GLU A 82 10.75 -5.07 6.69
N ASN A 83 10.17 -4.37 7.67
CA ASN A 83 9.36 -4.99 8.70
C ASN A 83 8.16 -5.74 8.09
N MET A 84 7.45 -5.09 7.17
CA MET A 84 6.27 -5.70 6.55
C MET A 84 6.62 -6.93 5.71
N ASN A 85 7.71 -6.88 4.95
CA ASN A 85 8.21 -8.04 4.21
C ASN A 85 8.57 -9.20 5.14
N GLY A 86 9.08 -8.92 6.34
CA GLY A 86 9.27 -9.93 7.39
C GLY A 86 7.95 -10.61 7.81
N LEU A 87 6.87 -9.86 7.94
CA LEU A 87 5.55 -10.39 8.29
C LEU A 87 4.91 -11.16 7.14
N VAL A 88 5.04 -10.69 5.90
CA VAL A 88 4.60 -11.44 4.71
C VAL A 88 5.30 -12.80 4.64
N ARG A 89 6.59 -12.86 5.00
CA ARG A 89 7.38 -14.11 5.04
C ARG A 89 6.90 -15.12 6.08
N GLN A 90 6.10 -14.72 7.07
CA GLN A 90 5.44 -15.68 7.99
C GLN A 90 4.37 -16.50 7.27
N PHE A 91 3.78 -15.94 6.20
CA PHE A 91 2.78 -16.62 5.37
C PHE A 91 3.37 -17.23 4.11
N LEU A 92 4.40 -16.60 3.55
CA LEU A 92 5.11 -17.01 2.34
C LEU A 92 6.61 -17.11 2.63
N PRO A 93 7.08 -18.20 3.29
CA PRO A 93 8.49 -18.41 3.59
C PRO A 93 9.38 -18.31 2.35
N LYS A 94 10.68 -18.03 2.55
CA LYS A 94 11.63 -18.04 1.44
C LYS A 94 11.61 -19.39 0.71
N GLY A 95 11.62 -19.35 -0.62
CA GLY A 95 11.53 -20.55 -1.46
C GLY A 95 10.11 -21.04 -1.72
N THR A 96 9.07 -20.38 -1.18
CA THR A 96 7.68 -20.64 -1.57
C THR A 96 7.54 -20.45 -3.08
N ASP A 97 6.96 -21.44 -3.76
CA ASP A 97 6.54 -21.28 -5.15
C ASP A 97 5.40 -20.25 -5.21
N LEU A 98 5.72 -19.05 -5.68
CA LEU A 98 4.76 -17.96 -5.74
C LEU A 98 3.75 -18.13 -6.90
N SER A 99 3.96 -19.09 -7.81
CA SER A 99 3.02 -19.40 -8.88
C SER A 99 1.76 -20.10 -8.34
N THR A 100 1.88 -20.82 -7.22
CA THR A 100 0.76 -21.50 -6.57
C THR A 100 -0.03 -20.60 -5.62
N VAL A 101 0.42 -19.36 -5.41
CA VAL A 101 -0.27 -18.39 -4.56
C VAL A 101 -1.46 -17.83 -5.32
N THR A 102 -2.67 -18.23 -4.92
CA THR A 102 -3.90 -17.75 -5.54
C THR A 102 -4.23 -16.31 -5.11
N PRO A 103 -5.01 -15.56 -5.91
CA PRO A 103 -5.51 -14.25 -5.52
C PRO A 103 -6.24 -14.27 -4.16
N GLN A 104 -7.00 -15.34 -3.89
CA GLN A 104 -7.73 -15.52 -2.62
C GLN A 104 -6.77 -15.69 -1.45
N LYS A 105 -5.70 -16.48 -1.62
CA LYS A 105 -4.67 -16.64 -0.58
C LYS A 105 -3.96 -15.31 -0.31
N LEU A 106 -3.65 -14.55 -1.36
CA LEU A 106 -3.00 -13.25 -1.21
C LEU A 106 -3.92 -12.24 -0.49
N ALA A 107 -5.20 -12.20 -0.85
CA ALA A 107 -6.20 -11.36 -0.18
C ALA A 107 -6.38 -11.75 1.30
N TYR A 108 -6.37 -13.05 1.61
CA TYR A 108 -6.39 -13.54 2.98
C TYR A 108 -5.17 -13.06 3.78
N ILE A 109 -3.96 -13.16 3.21
CA ILE A 109 -2.73 -12.68 3.87
C ILE A 109 -2.82 -11.18 4.11
N GLU A 110 -3.24 -10.42 3.11
CA GLU A 110 -3.39 -8.97 3.22
C GLU A 110 -4.40 -8.59 4.32
N ALA A 111 -5.54 -9.26 4.39
CA ALA A 111 -6.52 -9.06 5.45
C ALA A 111 -5.92 -9.35 6.83
N MET A 112 -5.26 -10.50 7.01
CA MET A 112 -4.60 -10.86 8.26
C MET A 112 -3.52 -9.84 8.71
N LEU A 113 -2.86 -9.17 7.76
CA LEU A 113 -1.88 -8.12 8.07
C LEU A 113 -2.55 -6.80 8.47
N ASN A 114 -3.66 -6.46 7.81
CA ASN A 114 -4.44 -5.24 8.03
C ASN A 114 -5.38 -5.32 9.23
N ASP A 115 -5.73 -6.52 9.68
CA ASP A 115 -6.55 -6.80 10.87
C ASP A 115 -5.70 -7.11 12.12
N ARG A 116 -4.37 -6.96 12.01
CA ARG A 116 -3.44 -7.17 13.13
C ARG A 116 -3.21 -5.86 13.90
N PRO A 117 -3.59 -5.77 15.20
CA PRO A 117 -3.25 -4.65 16.08
C PRO A 117 -1.78 -4.26 16.02
N ARG A 118 -1.49 -2.95 15.98
CA ARG A 118 -0.12 -2.42 15.96
C ARG A 118 0.11 -1.50 17.14
N LYS A 119 1.18 -1.75 17.91
CA LYS A 119 1.57 -0.89 19.04
C LYS A 119 1.78 0.59 18.62
N ILE A 120 2.29 0.83 17.41
CA ILE A 120 2.48 2.19 16.86
C ILE A 120 1.18 2.93 16.55
N LEU A 121 0.06 2.22 16.50
CA LEU A 121 -1.29 2.76 16.28
C LEU A 121 -2.14 2.64 17.56
N ASP A 122 -1.50 2.65 18.73
CA ASP A 122 -2.17 2.46 20.03
C ASP A 122 -3.02 1.18 20.07
N PHE A 123 -2.48 0.09 19.50
CA PHE A 123 -3.12 -1.22 19.36
C PHE A 123 -4.35 -1.26 18.46
N ARG A 124 -4.63 -0.21 17.70
CA ARG A 124 -5.58 -0.23 16.60
C ARG A 124 -5.03 -1.03 15.42
N THR A 125 -5.92 -1.53 14.58
CA THR A 125 -5.54 -2.23 13.35
C THR A 125 -5.28 -1.23 12.22
N PRO A 126 -4.39 -1.55 11.27
CA PRO A 126 -4.20 -0.74 10.07
C PRO A 126 -5.49 -0.47 9.31
N ARG A 127 -6.40 -1.45 9.27
CA ARG A 127 -7.71 -1.30 8.63
C ARG A 127 -8.56 -0.23 9.31
N GLU A 128 -8.66 -0.22 10.63
CA GLU A 128 -9.44 0.77 11.38
C GLU A 128 -8.96 2.20 11.07
N VAL A 129 -7.64 2.43 11.19
CA VAL A 129 -7.06 3.76 10.94
C VAL A 129 -7.22 4.16 9.47
N PHE A 130 -7.02 3.24 8.53
CA PHE A 130 -7.18 3.53 7.11
C PHE A 130 -8.63 3.86 6.75
N MET A 131 -9.60 3.15 7.33
CA MET A 131 -11.02 3.42 7.08
C MET A 131 -11.45 4.79 7.61
N GLU A 132 -10.91 5.26 8.73
CA GLU A 132 -11.17 6.63 9.19
C GLU A 132 -10.70 7.68 8.17
N ILE A 133 -9.54 7.47 7.55
CA ILE A 133 -9.02 8.36 6.50
C ILE A 133 -9.94 8.31 5.27
N VAL A 134 -10.37 7.11 4.87
CA VAL A 134 -11.32 6.93 3.75
C VAL A 134 -12.63 7.66 4.02
N GLU A 135 -13.21 7.51 5.21
CA GLU A 135 -14.47 8.18 5.57
C GLU A 135 -14.29 9.69 5.69
N ALA A 136 -13.17 10.17 6.23
CA ALA A 136 -12.86 11.59 6.26
C ALA A 136 -12.77 12.21 4.85
N GLU A 137 -12.12 11.54 3.91
CA GLU A 137 -12.03 12.01 2.53
C GLU A 137 -13.38 11.90 1.78
N ARG A 138 -14.17 10.84 2.03
CA ARG A 138 -15.55 10.73 1.51
C ARG A 138 -16.42 11.88 2.01
N PHE A 139 -16.34 12.19 3.30
CA PHE A 139 -17.07 13.30 3.89
C PHE A 139 -16.70 14.64 3.22
N LYS A 140 -15.39 14.93 3.07
CA LYS A 140 -14.90 16.12 2.38
C LYS A 140 -15.40 16.21 0.93
N ARG A 141 -15.42 15.07 0.21
CA ARG A 141 -15.90 15.02 -1.17
C ARG A 141 -17.39 15.34 -1.29
N LEU A 142 -18.20 14.85 -0.36
CA LEU A 142 -19.65 15.05 -0.37
C LEU A 142 -20.08 16.45 0.11
N HIS A 143 -19.35 17.02 1.08
CA HIS A 143 -19.78 18.24 1.76
C HIS A 143 -18.86 19.46 1.50
N GLY A 144 -17.74 19.29 0.80
CA GLY A 144 -16.76 20.36 0.58
C GLY A 144 -15.98 20.73 1.85
N PRO A 145 -14.89 21.51 1.71
CA PRO A 145 -14.12 21.99 2.86
C PRO A 145 -14.93 23.05 3.64
N GLY A 146 -15.19 22.80 4.92
CA GLY A 146 -15.73 23.80 5.86
C GLY A 146 -17.21 23.68 6.24
N LEU A 147 -17.90 22.60 5.89
CA LEU A 147 -19.28 22.42 6.36
C LEU A 147 -19.32 22.00 7.84
N GLY A 148 -19.84 22.90 8.68
CA GLY A 148 -20.18 22.62 10.08
C GLY A 148 -21.39 21.68 10.20
N VAL A 149 -21.48 20.97 11.33
CA VAL A 149 -22.57 20.03 11.60
C VAL A 149 -23.79 20.81 12.10
N ALA A 150 -24.93 20.71 11.40
CA ALA A 150 -26.21 21.16 11.94
C ALA A 150 -26.74 20.07 12.89
N LEU A 151 -26.70 20.33 14.20
CA LEU A 151 -27.26 19.46 15.22
C LEU A 151 -28.69 19.93 15.55
N GLN A 152 -29.63 18.99 15.64
CA GLN A 152 -30.99 19.26 16.10
C GLN A 152 -31.27 18.36 17.31
N GLY A 153 -31.83 18.95 18.36
CA GLY A 153 -32.30 18.27 19.58
C GLY A 153 -33.82 18.20 19.63
#